data_AF-A0A533WMK9-F1
#
_entry.id   AF-A0A533WMK9-F1
#
_cell.length_a   1.000
_cell.length_b   1.000
_cell.length_c   1.000
_cell.angle_alpha   90.00
_cell.angle_beta   90.00
_cell.angle_gamma   90.00
#
_symmetry.space_group_name_H-M   'P 1'
#
loop_
_entity.id
_entity.type
_entity.pdbx_description
1 polymer ?
#
loop_
_entity_poly.entity_id
_entity_poly.type
_entity_poly.pdbx_seq_one_letter_code
_entity_poly.pdbx_strand_id
1 'polypeptide(L)'
;MESVHTLSLPVVQEENVCLPLVINAVSKYWGIDLPMTEAIKIAKKYPGIKGSVLIEGVELAERHGLASVISNLSLKELRKMIDMGVPPIVILPGLRDVVQHASLVIGYDELERTIFHYIPEPDKIGAIPEEKFDK
;
A
#
# COMPACT_ATOMS: atom_id res chain seq x y z
N MET A 1 -20.76 -15.07 -9.80
CA MET A 1 -19.88 -14.01 -9.28
C MET A 1 -18.63 -14.70 -8.83
N GLU A 2 -17.46 -14.21 -9.25
CA GLU A 2 -16.20 -14.72 -8.72
C GLU A 2 -16.18 -14.41 -7.21
N SER A 3 -15.79 -15.37 -6.37
CA SER A 3 -15.70 -15.18 -4.92
C SER A 3 -14.40 -14.51 -4.49
N VAL A 4 -13.43 -14.47 -5.42
CA VAL A 4 -12.09 -13.93 -5.25
C VAL A 4 -11.97 -12.71 -6.15
N HIS A 5 -11.63 -11.58 -5.55
CA HIS A 5 -11.43 -10.32 -6.24
C HIS A 5 -10.00 -9.88 -6.00
N THR A 6 -9.22 -9.68 -7.07
CA THR A 6 -7.81 -9.28 -6.96
C THR A 6 -7.42 -8.26 -8.04
N LEU A 7 -6.52 -7.36 -7.66
CA LEU A 7 -5.86 -6.40 -8.53
C LEU A 7 -4.45 -6.90 -8.84
N SER A 8 -4.07 -6.83 -10.12
CA SER A 8 -2.71 -7.14 -10.54
C SER A 8 -1.83 -5.89 -10.40
N LEU A 9 -0.84 -5.96 -9.51
CA LEU A 9 0.10 -4.88 -9.28
C LEU A 9 1.50 -5.26 -9.77
N PRO A 10 2.30 -4.29 -10.24
CA PRO A 10 3.67 -4.54 -10.65
C PRO A 10 4.54 -4.94 -9.45
N VAL A 11 5.53 -5.80 -9.69
CA VAL A 11 6.56 -6.12 -8.69
C VAL A 11 7.54 -4.94 -8.60
N VAL A 12 7.75 -4.43 -7.38
CA VAL A 12 8.62 -3.29 -7.11
C VAL A 12 9.69 -3.68 -6.10
N GLN A 13 10.96 -3.43 -6.45
CA GLN A 13 12.11 -3.72 -5.59
C GLN A 13 12.80 -2.46 -5.06
N GLU A 14 12.45 -1.30 -5.63
CA GLU A 14 13.05 -0.02 -5.27
C GLU A 14 12.24 0.67 -4.18
N GLU A 15 12.88 0.91 -3.04
CA GLU A 15 12.31 1.67 -1.95
C GLU A 15 13.30 2.68 -1.37
N ASN A 16 12.74 3.69 -0.72
CA ASN A 16 13.46 4.69 0.05
C ASN A 16 12.61 5.11 1.25
N VAL A 17 13.23 5.65 2.28
CA VAL A 17 12.53 6.19 3.46
C VAL A 17 11.41 7.18 3.08
N CYS A 18 11.59 7.97 2.02
CA CYS A 18 10.61 8.92 1.47
C CYS A 18 9.92 8.42 0.18
N LEU A 19 10.21 7.20 -0.28
CA LEU A 19 9.44 6.50 -1.31
C LEU A 19 9.22 5.04 -0.86
N PRO A 20 8.29 4.84 0.09
CA PRO A 20 7.99 3.50 0.59
C PRO A 20 7.48 2.62 -0.53
N LEU A 21 7.74 1.32 -0.41
CA LEU A 21 7.40 0.34 -1.43
C LEU A 21 5.92 0.37 -1.83
N VAL A 22 5.00 0.55 -0.86
CA VAL A 22 3.56 0.64 -1.12
C VAL A 22 3.17 1.86 -1.98
N ILE A 23 3.85 3.00 -1.81
CA ILE A 23 3.61 4.20 -2.62
C ILE A 23 4.13 3.98 -4.04
N ASN A 24 5.32 3.39 -4.17
CA ASN A 24 5.91 3.10 -5.48
C ASN A 24 5.07 2.07 -6.26
N ALA A 25 4.57 1.03 -5.59
CA ALA A 25 3.69 0.02 -6.18
C ALA A 25 2.36 0.61 -6.68
N VAL A 26 1.68 1.42 -5.86
CA VAL A 26 0.44 2.11 -6.28
C VAL A 26 0.70 3.07 -7.43
N SER A 27 1.81 3.81 -7.40
CA SER A 27 2.13 4.77 -8.46
C SER A 27 2.34 4.07 -9.80
N LYS A 28 3.12 2.98 -9.81
CA LYS A 28 3.33 2.17 -11.01
C LYS A 28 2.05 1.47 -11.48
N TYR A 29 1.16 1.07 -10.57
CA TYR A 29 -0.17 0.55 -10.93
C TYR A 29 -0.98 1.56 -11.76
N TRP A 30 -0.86 2.85 -11.45
CA TRP A 30 -1.46 3.94 -12.23
C TRP A 30 -0.60 4.44 -13.40
N GLY A 31 0.48 3.74 -13.75
CA GLY A 31 1.36 4.10 -14.86
C GLY A 31 2.27 5.30 -14.58
N ILE A 32 2.52 5.63 -13.31
CA ILE A 32 3.38 6.74 -12.90
C ILE A 32 4.66 6.19 -12.28
N ASP A 33 5.79 6.52 -12.91
CA ASP A 33 7.13 6.22 -12.39
C ASP A 33 7.63 7.40 -11.54
N LEU A 34 7.68 7.20 -10.22
CA LEU A 34 8.18 8.22 -9.29
C LEU A 34 9.73 8.27 -9.28
N PRO A 35 10.34 9.46 -9.33
CA PRO A 35 11.79 9.59 -9.41
C PRO A 35 12.47 9.27 -8.07
N MET A 36 13.14 8.13 -8.00
CA MET A 36 13.95 7.72 -6.83
C MET A 36 15.00 8.78 -6.44
N THR A 37 15.55 9.50 -7.43
CA THR A 37 16.52 10.58 -7.17
C THR A 37 15.96 11.74 -6.36
N GLU A 38 14.65 12.01 -6.47
CA GLU A 38 13.98 13.02 -5.67
C GLU A 38 13.73 12.51 -4.25
N ALA A 39 13.24 11.28 -4.11
CA ALA A 39 13.06 10.63 -2.81
C ALA A 39 14.36 10.60 -1.99
N ILE A 40 15.50 10.26 -2.63
CA ILE A 40 16.82 10.28 -1.99
C ILE A 40 17.22 11.69 -1.53
N LYS A 41 16.87 12.74 -2.29
CA LYS A 41 17.15 14.13 -1.89
C LYS A 41 16.30 14.55 -0.70
N ILE A 42 15.01 14.21 -0.70
CA ILE A 42 14.07 14.48 0.39
C ILE A 42 14.53 13.77 1.67
N ALA A 43 14.95 12.50 1.56
CA ALA A 43 15.43 11.68 2.66
C ALA A 43 16.58 12.31 3.47
N LYS A 44 17.39 13.18 2.85
CA LYS A 44 18.46 13.92 3.55
C LYS A 44 17.95 14.83 4.66
N LYS A 45 16.67 15.24 4.63
CA LYS A 45 16.01 16.02 5.69
C LYS A 45 15.70 15.19 6.94
N TYR A 46 15.76 13.86 6.83
CA TYR A 46 15.35 12.90 7.86
C TYR A 46 16.52 12.00 8.31
N PRO A 47 17.63 12.58 8.83
CA PRO A 47 18.78 11.78 9.23
C PRO A 47 18.43 10.85 10.39
N GLY A 48 18.82 9.57 10.29
CA GLY A 48 18.67 8.59 11.37
C GLY A 48 17.27 7.97 11.50
N ILE A 49 16.31 8.36 10.66
CA ILE A 49 15.00 7.68 10.59
C ILE A 49 15.18 6.32 9.91
N LYS A 50 14.70 5.25 10.56
CA LYS A 50 14.77 3.86 10.07
C LYS A 50 13.47 3.38 9.43
N GLY A 51 12.35 4.07 9.66
CA GLY A 51 11.03 3.73 9.15
C GLY A 51 10.59 4.65 8.02
N SER A 52 9.55 4.27 7.28
CA SER A 52 9.02 5.09 6.19
C SER A 52 8.47 6.44 6.68
N VAL A 53 8.82 7.53 6.00
CA VAL A 53 8.16 8.83 6.11
C VAL A 53 7.06 8.88 5.05
N LEU A 54 5.95 8.20 5.33
CA LEU A 54 4.90 7.95 4.35
C LEU A 54 4.36 9.22 3.69
N ILE A 55 4.23 10.31 4.45
CA ILE A 55 3.69 11.58 3.94
C ILE A 55 4.56 12.22 2.85
N GLU A 56 5.89 12.00 2.88
CA GLU A 56 6.79 12.46 1.79
C GLU A 56 6.58 11.64 0.52
N GLY A 57 6.30 10.34 0.65
CA GLY A 57 5.94 9.51 -0.50
C GLY A 57 4.60 9.94 -1.11
N VAL A 58 3.62 10.27 -0.26
CA VAL A 58 2.33 10.80 -0.70
C VAL A 58 2.50 12.14 -1.42
N GLU A 59 3.24 13.10 -0.84
CA GLU A 59 3.52 14.40 -1.48
C GLU A 59 4.22 14.23 -2.83
N LEU A 60 5.19 13.32 -2.91
CA LEU A 60 5.90 13.03 -4.14
C LEU A 60 4.95 12.49 -5.21
N ALA A 61 4.06 11.57 -4.85
CA ALA A 61 3.05 11.01 -5.72
C ALA A 61 2.07 12.09 -6.23
N GLU A 62 1.61 12.98 -5.35
CA GLU A 62 0.70 14.06 -5.71
C GLU A 62 1.33 15.06 -6.69
N ARG A 63 2.61 15.40 -6.48
CA ARG A 63 3.37 16.24 -7.40
C ARG A 63 3.54 15.63 -8.79
N HIS A 64 3.32 14.33 -8.93
CA HIS A 64 3.41 13.59 -10.18
C HIS A 64 2.03 13.21 -10.75
N GLY A 65 0.96 13.86 -10.29
CA GLY A 65 -0.36 13.79 -10.91
C GLY A 65 -1.33 12.79 -10.26
N LEU A 66 -0.96 12.20 -9.12
CA LEU A 66 -1.90 11.47 -8.29
C LEU A 66 -2.66 12.41 -7.35
N ALA A 67 -3.76 11.93 -6.81
CA ALA A 67 -4.47 12.57 -5.70
C ALA A 67 -4.54 11.59 -4.54
N SER A 68 -4.32 12.07 -3.33
CA SER A 68 -4.43 11.24 -2.13
C SER A 68 -5.66 11.63 -1.30
N VAL A 69 -6.19 10.64 -0.57
CA VAL A 69 -7.22 10.86 0.43
C VAL A 69 -6.97 9.93 1.61
N ILE A 70 -7.06 10.48 2.82
CA ILE A 70 -6.98 9.71 4.06
C ILE A 70 -8.40 9.56 4.58
N SER A 71 -8.89 8.32 4.61
CA SER A 71 -10.25 7.99 5.03
C SER A 71 -10.23 6.81 6.00
N ASN A 72 -11.18 6.80 6.94
CA ASN A 72 -11.50 5.62 7.72
C ASN A 72 -12.57 4.83 6.96
N LEU A 73 -12.29 3.57 6.63
CA LEU A 73 -13.14 2.72 5.81
C LEU A 73 -13.59 1.51 6.62
N SER A 74 -14.86 1.15 6.49
CA SER A 74 -15.33 -0.19 6.85
C SER A 74 -14.79 -1.24 5.88
N LEU A 75 -14.78 -2.52 6.27
CA LEU A 75 -14.44 -3.63 5.38
C LEU A 75 -15.27 -3.64 4.08
N LYS A 76 -16.55 -3.25 4.16
CA LYS A 76 -17.43 -3.17 3.00
C LYS A 76 -16.97 -2.08 2.02
N GLU A 77 -16.56 -0.92 2.52
CA GLU A 77 -16.04 0.17 1.69
C GLU A 77 -14.67 -0.17 1.13
N LEU A 78 -13.80 -0.84 1.90
CA LEU A 78 -12.52 -1.36 1.44
C LEU A 78 -12.70 -2.29 0.22
N ARG A 79 -13.62 -3.26 0.30
CA ARG A 79 -13.94 -4.15 -0.84
C ARG A 79 -14.44 -3.39 -2.05
N LYS A 80 -15.33 -2.41 -1.84
CA LYS A 80 -15.82 -1.56 -2.92
C LYS A 80 -14.69 -0.80 -3.64
N MET A 81 -13.66 -0.36 -2.92
CA MET A 81 -12.49 0.28 -3.54
C MET A 81 -11.75 -0.71 -4.45
N ILE A 82 -11.53 -1.95 -3.98
CA ILE A 82 -10.94 -3.02 -4.79
C ILE A 82 -11.78 -3.31 -6.04
N ASP A 83 -13.10 -3.43 -5.90
CA ASP A 83 -14.03 -3.64 -7.03
C ASP A 83 -13.98 -2.52 -8.06
N MET A 84 -13.68 -1.31 -7.62
CA MET A 84 -13.50 -0.13 -8.48
C MET A 84 -12.11 -0.05 -9.12
N GLY A 85 -11.21 -1.02 -8.86
CA GLY A 85 -9.84 -0.99 -9.36
C GLY A 85 -8.92 -0.06 -8.57
N VAL A 86 -9.26 0.32 -7.34
CA VAL A 86 -8.45 1.22 -6.52
C VAL A 86 -7.78 0.42 -5.40
N PRO A 87 -6.45 0.20 -5.44
CA PRO A 87 -5.73 -0.52 -4.40
C PRO A 87 -5.42 0.42 -3.21
N PRO A 88 -6.08 0.27 -2.05
CA PRO A 88 -5.89 1.18 -0.93
C PRO A 88 -4.67 0.79 -0.09
N ILE A 89 -3.93 1.81 0.37
CA ILE A 89 -2.89 1.65 1.39
C ILE A 89 -3.56 1.71 2.75
N VAL A 90 -3.40 0.65 3.55
CA VAL A 90 -3.95 0.52 4.89
C VAL A 90 -2.81 0.59 5.90
N ILE A 91 -3.01 1.40 6.95
CA ILE A 91 -2.07 1.49 8.07
C ILE A 91 -2.49 0.49 9.13
N LEU A 92 -1.74 -0.60 9.24
CA LEU A 92 -1.96 -1.60 10.26
C LEU A 92 -1.24 -1.18 11.55
N PRO A 93 -1.91 -1.25 12.72
CA PRO A 93 -1.26 -0.96 13.99
C PRO A 93 -0.14 -1.96 14.22
N GLY A 94 1.01 -1.46 14.70
CA GLY A 94 2.12 -2.33 15.07
C GLY A 94 1.74 -3.27 16.22
N LEU A 95 2.15 -4.54 16.13
CA LEU A 95 1.98 -5.50 17.22
C LEU A 95 3.18 -5.40 18.18
N ARG A 96 2.94 -5.20 19.48
CA ARG A 96 3.92 -5.41 20.57
C ARG A 96 5.31 -4.84 20.27
N ASP A 97 5.39 -3.51 20.12
CA ASP A 97 6.61 -2.72 19.86
C ASP A 97 7.14 -2.73 18.42
N VAL A 98 6.40 -3.31 17.46
CA VAL A 98 6.71 -3.21 16.02
C VAL A 98 6.24 -1.87 15.45
N VAL A 99 7.01 -1.29 14.53
CA VAL A 99 6.68 -0.06 13.79
C VAL A 99 5.35 -0.23 13.03
N GLN A 100 4.53 0.82 12.96
CA GLN A 100 3.32 0.83 12.13
C GLN A 100 3.63 0.35 10.71
N HIS A 101 2.81 -0.58 10.20
CA HIS A 101 3.06 -1.20 8.91
C HIS A 101 2.05 -0.66 7.89
N ALA A 102 2.54 0.03 6.87
CA ALA A 102 1.72 0.38 5.71
C ALA A 102 1.65 -0.83 4.79
N SER A 103 0.45 -1.35 4.57
CA SER A 103 0.19 -2.50 3.72
C SER A 103 -0.68 -2.08 2.54
N LEU A 104 -0.44 -2.64 1.37
CA LEU A 104 -1.22 -2.36 0.17
C LEU A 104 -2.22 -3.49 -0.05
N VAL A 105 -3.51 -3.21 0.13
CA VAL A 105 -4.57 -4.21 -0.06
C VAL A 105 -4.84 -4.32 -1.56
N ILE A 106 -4.85 -5.55 -2.06
CA ILE A 106 -4.98 -5.83 -3.49
C ILE A 106 -6.15 -6.75 -3.80
N GLY A 107 -6.84 -7.27 -2.77
CA GLY A 107 -7.92 -8.20 -3.02
C GLY A 107 -8.59 -8.73 -1.77
N TYR A 108 -9.57 -9.59 -1.98
CA TYR A 108 -10.25 -10.33 -0.93
C TYR A 108 -10.87 -11.63 -1.48
N ASP A 109 -11.16 -12.55 -0.56
CA ASP A 109 -11.97 -13.76 -0.79
C ASP A 109 -13.19 -13.71 0.13
N GLU A 110 -14.39 -13.71 -0.45
CA GLU A 110 -15.64 -13.68 0.30
C GLU A 110 -15.96 -14.99 1.01
N LEU A 111 -15.61 -16.13 0.40
CA LEU A 111 -15.91 -17.46 0.93
C LEU A 111 -14.96 -17.78 2.09
N GLU A 112 -13.66 -17.57 1.86
CA GLU A 112 -12.62 -17.83 2.85
C GLU A 112 -12.43 -16.66 3.83
N ARG A 113 -13.23 -15.59 3.70
CA ARG A 113 -13.20 -14.39 4.56
C ARG A 113 -11.79 -13.88 4.79
N THR A 114 -11.08 -13.63 3.71
CA THR A 114 -9.65 -13.31 3.71
C THR A 114 -9.40 -12.01 2.94
N ILE A 115 -8.52 -11.16 3.47
CA ILE A 115 -8.02 -9.95 2.81
C ILE A 115 -6.64 -10.25 2.24
N PHE A 116 -6.45 -9.92 0.96
CA PHE A 116 -5.18 -10.08 0.27
C PHE A 116 -4.40 -8.78 0.27
N HIS A 117 -3.13 -8.86 0.66
CA HIS A 117 -2.19 -7.74 0.59
C HIS A 117 -1.01 -8.07 -0.30
N TYR A 118 -0.45 -7.01 -0.87
CA TYR A 118 0.67 -7.05 -1.77
C TYR A 118 1.94 -7.55 -1.06
N ILE A 119 2.63 -8.49 -1.71
CA ILE A 119 4.01 -8.86 -1.40
C ILE A 119 4.84 -8.53 -2.66
N PRO A 120 5.99 -7.83 -2.53
CA PRO A 120 6.85 -7.45 -3.65
C PRO A 120 7.65 -8.65 -4.22
N GLU A 121 6.99 -9.79 -4.41
CA GLU A 121 7.59 -11.00 -4.96
C GLU A 121 6.66 -11.57 -6.05
N PRO A 122 7.22 -12.09 -7.16
CA PRO A 122 6.41 -12.73 -8.20
C PRO A 122 5.54 -13.84 -7.62
N ASP A 123 4.28 -13.89 -8.06
CA ASP A 123 3.31 -14.94 -7.73
C ASP A 123 3.04 -15.15 -6.23
N LYS A 124 3.40 -14.17 -5.39
CA LYS A 124 3.09 -14.20 -3.95
C LYS A 124 2.08 -13.12 -3.58
N ILE A 125 1.07 -13.56 -2.84
CA ILE A 125 0.10 -12.69 -2.19
C ILE A 125 0.07 -13.00 -0.71
N GLY A 126 0.01 -11.96 0.11
CA GLY A 126 -0.19 -12.11 1.54
C GLY A 126 -1.67 -12.26 1.85
N ALA A 127 -2.01 -13.07 2.84
CA ALA A 127 -3.39 -13.35 3.24
C ALA A 127 -3.58 -13.06 4.74
N ILE A 128 -4.59 -12.27 5.08
CA ILE A 128 -4.96 -11.94 6.45
C ILE A 128 -6.43 -12.33 6.64
N PRO A 129 -6.78 -13.18 7.64
CA PRO A 129 -8.17 -13.44 7.95
C PRO A 129 -8.91 -12.14 8.29
N GLU A 130 -10.09 -11.94 7.71
CA GLU A 130 -10.91 -10.73 7.85
C GLU A 130 -11.14 -10.36 9.33
N GLU A 131 -11.44 -11.35 10.17
CA GLU A 131 -11.65 -11.14 11.62
C GLU A 131 -10.41 -10.60 12.34
N LYS A 132 -9.20 -10.89 11.85
CA LYS A 132 -7.95 -10.35 12.39
C LYS A 132 -7.62 -8.98 11.80
N PHE A 133 -8.02 -8.74 10.56
CA PHE A 133 -7.79 -7.48 9.87
C PHE A 133 -8.65 -6.34 10.46
N ASP A 134 -9.87 -6.65 10.88
CA ASP A 134 -10.84 -5.70 11.44
C ASP A 134 -10.57 -5.32 12.91
N LYS A 135 -9.59 -5.94 13.56
CA LYS A 135 -9.24 -5.75 14.97
C LYS A 135 -7.96 -4.92 15.13
#